data_AF-A0A1X1MWM6-F1
#
_entry.id   AF-A0A1X1MWM6-F1
#
_cell.length_a   1.000
_cell.length_b   1.000
_cell.length_c   1.000
_cell.angle_alpha   90.00
_cell.angle_beta   90.00
_cell.angle_gamma   90.00
#
_symmetry.space_group_name_H-M   'P 1'
#
loop_
_entity.id
_entity.type
_entity.pdbx_description
1 polymer ?
#
loop_
_entity_poly.entity_id
_entity_poly.type
_entity_poly.pdbx_seq_one_letter_code
_entity_poly.pdbx_strand_id
1 'polypeptide(L)'
;MFYVPTRRPFGQRFAGAARRALCAAAVRLLDRLGPAELPAAVELAPVVPTAPVAAQPTPAASPVLFAVDELPPLEVIDAAAVAFDLAGEAARSGDRGKRKARRLLDRLPDGVYGRWQVERVASAKTTPDLEQIRADYARAGLGEVPMRPCAPTLRVTLAPAVALAPAVAA
;
A
#
# COMPACT_ATOMS: atom_id res chain seq x y z
N MET A 1 -17.05 33.18 44.52
CA MET A 1 -15.89 33.48 43.66
C MET A 1 -14.84 32.40 43.94
N PHE A 2 -14.79 31.33 43.16
CA PHE A 2 -13.88 30.20 43.40
C PHE A 2 -12.72 30.25 42.41
N TYR A 3 -11.51 30.43 42.93
CA TYR A 3 -10.25 30.42 42.18
C TYR A 3 -9.84 28.97 41.88
N VAL A 4 -9.67 28.64 40.59
CA VAL A 4 -9.16 27.34 40.14
C VAL A 4 -7.74 27.54 39.63
N PRO A 5 -6.69 27.11 40.36
CA PRO A 5 -5.33 27.21 39.85
C PRO A 5 -5.08 26.15 38.78
N THR A 6 -4.99 26.57 37.52
CA THR A 6 -4.50 25.71 36.44
C THR A 6 -2.99 25.52 36.58
N ARG A 7 -2.55 24.47 37.29
CA ARG A 7 -1.16 24.01 37.21
C ARG A 7 -0.94 23.31 35.87
N ARG A 8 -0.35 24.01 34.90
CA ARG A 8 0.20 23.38 33.69
C ARG A 8 1.38 22.49 34.10
N PRO A 9 1.42 21.20 33.78
CA PRO A 9 2.53 20.34 34.17
C PRO A 9 3.82 20.77 33.47
N PHE A 10 4.90 20.84 34.25
CA PHE A 10 6.25 21.26 33.85
C PHE A 10 6.77 20.53 32.58
N GLY A 11 6.29 19.30 32.34
CA GLY A 11 6.67 18.47 31.19
C GLY A 11 6.30 19.03 29.80
N GLN A 12 5.29 19.91 29.68
CA GLN A 12 4.92 20.48 28.37
C GLN A 12 5.93 21.51 27.84
N ARG A 13 6.79 22.07 28.69
CA ARG A 13 7.78 23.09 28.28
C ARG A 13 9.03 22.46 27.65
N PHE A 14 9.32 21.19 27.94
CA PHE A 14 10.52 20.51 27.44
C PHE A 14 10.28 19.65 26.20
N ALA A 15 9.02 19.30 25.89
CA ALA A 15 8.67 18.50 24.72
C ALA A 15 9.09 19.16 23.40
N GLY A 16 8.97 20.49 23.30
CA GLY A 16 9.41 21.24 22.11
C GLY A 16 10.93 21.31 21.96
N ALA A 17 11.65 21.47 23.07
CA ALA A 17 13.11 21.52 23.08
C ALA A 17 13.73 20.15 22.74
N ALA A 18 13.17 19.07 23.29
CA ALA A 18 13.60 17.70 23.00
C ALA A 18 13.42 17.35 21.51
N ARG A 19 12.29 17.75 20.91
CA ARG A 19 12.03 17.51 19.49
C ARG A 19 13.02 18.27 18.59
N ARG A 20 13.36 19.52 18.91
CA ARG A 20 14.34 20.31 18.15
C ARG A 20 15.74 19.73 18.24
N ALA A 21 16.14 19.25 19.43
CA ALA A 21 17.44 18.59 19.61
C ALA A 21 17.55 17.28 18.82
N LEU A 22 16.48 16.47 18.80
CA LEU A 22 16.42 15.24 18.01
C LEU A 22 16.51 15.50 16.50
N CYS A 23 15.80 16.51 15.99
CA CYS A 23 15.89 16.88 14.58
C CYS A 23 17.30 17.37 14.21
N ALA A 24 17.93 18.20 15.04
CA ALA A 24 19.30 18.68 14.79
C ALA A 24 20.34 17.54 14.82
N ALA A 25 20.17 16.56 15.73
CA ALA A 25 21.03 15.39 15.78
C ALA A 25 20.85 14.49 14.54
N ALA A 26 19.61 14.30 14.07
CA ALA A 26 19.32 13.50 12.88
C ALA A 26 19.92 14.12 11.60
N VAL A 27 19.82 15.43 11.43
CA VAL A 27 20.41 16.15 10.27
C VAL A 27 21.93 16.00 10.28
N ARG A 28 22.58 16.16 11.45
CA ARG A 28 24.04 15.98 11.54
C ARG A 28 24.50 14.54 11.32
N LEU A 29 23.66 13.56 11.61
CA LEU A 29 23.95 12.15 11.34
C LEU A 29 23.82 11.85 9.84
N LEU A 30 22.84 12.43 9.17
CA LEU A 30 22.69 12.36 7.71
C LEU A 30 23.84 13.05 6.97
N ASP A 31 24.29 14.23 7.43
CA ASP A 31 25.45 14.92 6.85
C ASP A 31 26.76 14.15 7.07
N ARG A 32 26.86 13.39 8.17
CA ARG A 32 28.01 12.50 8.45
C ARG A 32 28.01 11.24 7.58
N LEU A 33 26.85 10.83 7.06
CA LEU A 33 26.71 9.73 6.11
C LEU A 33 26.89 10.23 4.66
N GLY A 34 27.83 11.16 4.44
CA GLY A 34 28.12 11.77 3.14
C GLY A 34 28.12 10.76 1.99
N PRO A 35 27.81 11.21 0.75
CA PRO A 35 27.47 10.33 -0.36
C PRO A 35 28.56 9.27 -0.52
N ALA A 36 28.19 8.01 -0.31
CA ALA A 36 29.09 6.89 -0.49
C ALA A 36 29.64 6.94 -1.92
N GLU A 37 30.95 7.13 -2.04
CA GLU A 37 31.62 7.06 -3.34
C GLU A 37 31.34 5.67 -3.93
N LEU A 38 30.65 5.66 -5.07
CA LEU A 38 30.37 4.45 -5.82
C LEU A 38 31.70 3.91 -6.35
N PRO A 39 32.10 2.67 -6.05
CA PRO A 39 33.31 2.10 -6.65
C PRO A 39 33.15 2.03 -8.17
N ALA A 40 34.11 2.63 -8.84
CA ALA A 40 34.24 2.62 -10.29
C ALA A 40 34.44 1.20 -10.84
N ALA A 41 33.83 0.97 -12.01
CA ALA A 41 34.12 -0.10 -12.98
C ALA A 41 33.99 -1.56 -12.48
N VAL A 42 32.83 -2.17 -12.75
CA VAL A 42 32.70 -3.63 -12.85
C VAL A 42 32.92 -4.03 -14.31
N GLU A 43 33.92 -4.88 -14.49
CA GLU A 43 34.42 -5.49 -15.72
C GLU A 43 33.33 -6.33 -16.42
N LEU A 44 33.27 -6.22 -17.76
CA LEU A 44 32.32 -6.92 -18.63
C LEU A 44 32.84 -8.32 -19.04
N ALA A 45 32.14 -9.40 -18.65
CA ALA A 45 31.89 -10.65 -19.42
C ALA A 45 31.28 -11.75 -18.51
N PRO A 46 30.55 -12.79 -19.00
CA PRO A 46 30.24 -13.14 -20.39
C PRO A 46 28.73 -13.21 -20.73
N VAL A 47 28.45 -13.24 -22.03
CA VAL A 47 27.12 -13.47 -22.63
C VAL A 47 26.56 -14.82 -22.18
N VAL A 48 25.43 -14.78 -21.48
CA VAL A 48 24.59 -15.94 -21.15
C VAL A 48 23.63 -16.17 -22.33
N PRO A 49 23.44 -17.42 -22.81
CA PRO A 49 22.61 -17.69 -23.97
C PRO A 49 21.15 -17.31 -23.72
N THR A 50 20.56 -16.68 -24.74
CA THR A 50 19.17 -16.23 -24.84
C THR A 50 18.20 -17.31 -24.39
N ALA A 51 17.52 -17.07 -23.25
CA ALA A 51 16.36 -17.84 -22.84
C ALA A 51 15.26 -17.72 -23.91
N PRO A 52 14.49 -18.79 -24.19
CA PRO A 52 13.40 -18.73 -25.15
C PRO A 52 12.42 -17.63 -24.70
N VAL A 53 12.14 -16.70 -25.61
CA VAL A 53 11.15 -15.63 -25.43
C VAL A 53 9.83 -16.28 -25.02
N ALA A 54 9.48 -16.15 -23.75
CA ALA A 54 8.14 -16.45 -23.28
C ALA A 54 7.17 -15.67 -24.16
N ALA A 55 6.24 -16.37 -24.79
CA ALA A 55 5.18 -15.77 -25.59
C ALA A 55 4.56 -14.62 -24.79
N GLN A 56 4.61 -13.41 -25.34
CA GLN A 56 4.07 -12.24 -24.67
C GLN A 56 2.60 -12.51 -24.33
N PRO A 57 2.20 -12.44 -23.05
CA PRO A 57 0.80 -12.60 -22.70
C PRO A 57 0.01 -11.50 -23.39
N THR A 58 -0.98 -11.89 -24.20
CA THR A 58 -1.92 -10.96 -24.82
C THR A 58 -2.49 -10.07 -23.71
N PRO A 59 -2.32 -8.73 -23.79
CA PRO A 59 -2.68 -7.85 -22.70
C PRO A 59 -4.18 -7.99 -22.42
N ALA A 60 -4.52 -8.26 -21.16
CA ALA A 60 -5.87 -8.04 -20.67
C ALA A 60 -6.30 -6.63 -21.08
N ALA A 61 -7.57 -6.46 -21.47
CA ALA A 61 -8.12 -5.20 -21.96
C ALA A 61 -7.59 -4.03 -21.11
N SER A 62 -6.84 -3.14 -21.75
CA SER A 62 -6.21 -2.02 -21.06
C SER A 62 -7.30 -1.08 -20.55
N PRO A 63 -7.12 -0.46 -19.36
CA PRO A 63 -8.07 0.52 -18.87
C PRO A 63 -8.22 1.65 -19.90
N VAL A 64 -9.43 2.21 -20.02
CA VAL A 64 -9.65 3.41 -20.82
C VAL A 64 -8.92 4.56 -20.13
N LEU A 65 -7.85 5.05 -20.76
CA LEU A 65 -7.04 6.16 -20.25
C LEU A 65 -7.44 7.46 -20.94
N PHE A 66 -7.23 8.59 -20.28
CA PHE A 66 -7.38 9.91 -20.89
C PHE A 66 -6.40 10.07 -22.06
N ALA A 67 -6.86 10.71 -23.13
CA ALA A 67 -5.97 11.24 -24.15
C ALA A 67 -5.13 12.39 -23.56
N VAL A 68 -3.94 12.64 -24.12
CA VAL A 68 -3.02 13.67 -23.62
C VAL A 68 -3.66 15.05 -23.58
N ASP A 69 -4.49 15.35 -24.58
CA ASP A 69 -5.16 16.65 -24.73
C ASP A 69 -6.39 16.81 -23.82
N GLU A 70 -6.83 15.72 -23.19
CA GLU A 70 -7.98 15.66 -22.28
C GLU A 70 -7.55 15.52 -20.81
N LEU A 71 -6.25 15.69 -20.52
CA LEU A 71 -5.73 15.56 -19.17
C LEU A 71 -6.29 16.67 -18.26
N PRO A 72 -6.84 16.30 -17.08
CA PRO A 72 -7.19 17.28 -16.06
C PRO A 72 -5.98 18.12 -15.66
N PRO A 73 -6.19 19.34 -15.13
CA PRO A 73 -5.10 20.16 -14.62
C PRO A 73 -4.35 19.43 -13.50
N LEU A 74 -3.03 19.66 -13.40
CA LEU A 74 -2.15 18.94 -12.47
C LEU A 74 -2.62 19.03 -11.02
N GLU A 75 -3.15 20.18 -10.60
CA GLU A 75 -3.69 20.38 -9.25
C GLU A 75 -4.83 19.40 -8.92
N VAL A 76 -5.66 19.05 -9.91
CA VAL A 76 -6.75 18.09 -9.73
C VAL A 76 -6.20 16.66 -9.64
N ILE A 77 -5.18 16.35 -10.43
CA ILE A 77 -4.50 15.04 -10.38
C ILE A 77 -3.80 14.86 -9.02
N ASP A 78 -3.10 15.89 -8.55
CA ASP A 78 -2.42 15.88 -7.25
C ASP A 78 -3.42 15.77 -6.10
N ALA A 79 -4.50 16.55 -6.12
CA ALA A 79 -5.56 16.46 -5.11
C ALA A 79 -6.20 15.06 -5.10
N ALA A 80 -6.42 14.46 -6.27
CA ALA A 80 -6.95 13.11 -6.39
C ALA A 80 -5.98 12.05 -5.86
N ALA A 81 -4.67 12.18 -6.14
CA ALA A 81 -3.64 11.29 -5.63
C ALA A 81 -3.54 11.34 -4.09
N VAL A 82 -3.53 12.54 -3.52
CA VAL A 82 -3.54 12.72 -2.05
C VAL A 82 -4.79 12.13 -1.43
N ALA A 83 -5.97 12.38 -2.03
CA ALA A 83 -7.23 11.83 -1.54
C ALA A 83 -7.23 10.29 -1.58
N PHE A 84 -6.71 9.69 -2.65
CA PHE A 84 -6.57 8.24 -2.80
C PHE A 84 -5.71 7.63 -1.71
N ASP A 85 -4.55 8.23 -1.42
CA ASP A 85 -3.63 7.75 -0.39
C ASP A 85 -4.26 7.83 1.01
N LEU A 86 -4.89 8.96 1.34
CA LEU A 86 -5.57 9.15 2.62
C LEU A 86 -6.73 8.16 2.80
N ALA A 87 -7.52 7.91 1.76
CA ALA A 87 -8.58 6.91 1.80
C ALA A 87 -8.01 5.50 2.04
N GLY A 88 -6.89 5.15 1.38
CA GLY A 88 -6.19 3.90 1.57
C GLY A 88 -5.70 3.72 3.01
N GLU A 89 -5.13 4.76 3.61
CA GLU A 89 -4.72 4.74 5.02
C GLU A 89 -5.90 4.59 5.97
N ALA A 90 -6.98 5.33 5.73
CA ALA A 90 -8.20 5.24 6.52
C ALA A 90 -8.78 3.82 6.48
N ALA A 91 -8.88 3.21 5.29
CA ALA A 91 -9.33 1.83 5.12
C ALA A 91 -8.46 0.83 5.90
N ARG A 92 -7.13 0.91 5.74
CA ARG A 92 -6.19 0.04 6.47
C ARG A 92 -6.29 0.23 7.98
N SER A 93 -6.45 1.47 8.46
CA SER A 93 -6.62 1.76 9.87
C SER A 93 -7.92 1.19 10.42
N GLY A 94 -9.01 1.29 9.64
CA GLY A 94 -10.31 0.70 9.94
C GLY A 94 -10.23 -0.83 10.01
N ASP A 95 -9.55 -1.47 9.07
CA ASP A 95 -9.33 -2.92 9.07
C ASP A 95 -8.52 -3.39 10.28
N ARG A 96 -7.45 -2.66 10.64
CA ARG A 96 -6.70 -2.93 11.88
C ARG A 96 -7.59 -2.76 13.11
N GLY A 97 -8.42 -1.72 13.14
CA GLY A 97 -9.40 -1.47 14.20
C GLY A 97 -10.40 -2.63 14.33
N LYS A 98 -11.00 -3.06 13.23
CA LYS A 98 -11.92 -4.22 13.16
C LYS A 98 -11.24 -5.49 13.68
N ARG A 99 -10.02 -5.79 13.21
CA ARG A 99 -9.25 -6.96 13.68
C ARG A 99 -9.00 -6.91 15.19
N LYS A 100 -8.66 -5.74 15.74
CA LYS A 100 -8.43 -5.56 17.17
C LYS A 100 -9.72 -5.76 17.98
N ALA A 101 -10.83 -5.14 17.56
CA ALA A 101 -12.12 -5.27 18.22
C ALA A 101 -12.62 -6.72 18.20
N ARG A 102 -12.43 -7.41 17.07
CA ARG A 102 -12.84 -8.80 16.88
C ARG A 102 -12.18 -9.77 17.86
N ARG A 103 -10.97 -9.49 18.35
CA ARG A 103 -10.29 -10.32 19.38
C ARG A 103 -11.11 -10.47 20.66
N LEU A 104 -11.89 -9.44 21.02
CA LEU A 104 -12.80 -9.49 22.17
C LEU A 104 -14.13 -10.12 21.76
N LEU A 105 -14.74 -9.61 20.67
CA LEU A 105 -16.09 -9.99 20.26
C LEU A 105 -16.21 -11.48 19.89
N ASP A 106 -15.18 -12.06 19.25
CA ASP A 106 -15.19 -13.49 18.88
C ASP A 106 -15.21 -14.42 20.11
N ARG A 107 -14.84 -13.93 21.31
CA ARG A 107 -14.83 -14.72 22.55
C ARG A 107 -16.14 -14.64 23.32
N LEU A 108 -17.04 -13.75 22.92
CA LEU A 108 -18.34 -13.62 23.56
C LEU A 108 -19.28 -14.72 23.06
N PRO A 109 -20.06 -15.35 23.94
CA PRO A 109 -21.22 -16.12 23.52
C PRO A 109 -22.29 -15.18 22.97
N ASP A 110 -23.20 -15.75 22.20
CA ASP A 110 -24.33 -15.01 21.62
C ASP A 110 -25.21 -14.43 22.75
N GLY A 111 -25.66 -13.19 22.60
CA GLY A 111 -26.40 -12.47 23.65
C GLY A 111 -26.35 -10.94 23.53
N VAL A 112 -27.03 -10.27 24.46
CA VAL A 112 -27.09 -8.80 24.56
C VAL A 112 -26.04 -8.30 25.56
N TYR A 113 -25.18 -7.38 25.12
CA TYR A 113 -24.20 -6.70 25.96
C TYR A 113 -24.44 -5.18 25.94
N GLY A 114 -25.19 -4.69 26.94
CA GLY A 114 -25.61 -3.30 27.01
C GLY A 114 -26.54 -2.94 25.84
N ARG A 115 -26.04 -2.15 24.90
CA ARG A 115 -26.79 -1.74 23.69
C ARG A 115 -26.53 -2.59 22.45
N TRP A 116 -25.63 -3.58 22.54
CA TRP A 116 -25.15 -4.34 21.38
C TRP A 116 -25.59 -5.80 21.46
N GLN A 117 -26.18 -6.33 20.39
CA GLN A 117 -26.48 -7.75 20.21
C GLN A 117 -25.31 -8.44 19.51
N VAL A 118 -24.92 -9.61 20.00
CA VAL A 118 -23.94 -10.51 19.37
C VAL A 118 -24.65 -11.80 18.95
N GLU A 119 -24.51 -12.18 17.69
CA GLU A 119 -25.10 -13.39 17.10
C GLU A 119 -24.16 -13.96 16.03
N ARG A 120 -24.11 -15.30 15.90
CA ARG A 120 -23.34 -15.99 14.86
C ARG A 120 -24.26 -16.52 13.77
N VAL A 121 -24.24 -15.85 12.62
CA VAL A 121 -24.97 -16.26 11.42
C VAL A 121 -24.03 -17.02 10.48
N ALA A 122 -24.37 -18.26 10.16
CA ALA A 122 -23.65 -19.03 9.14
C ALA A 122 -23.88 -18.41 7.75
N SER A 123 -22.80 -18.23 6.99
CA SER A 123 -22.89 -17.73 5.62
C SER A 123 -23.40 -18.82 4.70
N ALA A 124 -24.44 -18.52 3.91
CA ALA A 124 -24.92 -19.41 2.84
C ALA A 124 -24.02 -19.44 1.59
N LYS A 125 -22.93 -18.66 1.57
CA LYS A 125 -22.00 -18.61 0.44
C LYS A 125 -21.17 -19.88 0.35
N THR A 126 -21.21 -20.54 -0.80
CA THR A 126 -20.33 -21.65 -1.15
C THR A 126 -19.11 -21.13 -1.92
N THR A 127 -17.91 -21.58 -1.55
CA THR A 127 -16.66 -21.24 -2.24
C THR A 127 -16.17 -22.48 -3.00
N PRO A 128 -15.69 -22.35 -4.24
CA PRO A 128 -15.09 -23.47 -4.96
C PRO A 128 -13.89 -24.06 -4.20
N ASP A 129 -13.83 -25.38 -4.09
CA ASP A 129 -12.68 -26.07 -3.51
C ASP A 129 -11.59 -26.24 -4.57
N LEU A 130 -10.60 -25.34 -4.54
CA LEU A 130 -9.50 -25.35 -5.50
C LEU A 130 -8.59 -26.58 -5.36
N GLU A 131 -8.48 -27.16 -4.16
CA GLU A 131 -7.66 -28.35 -3.95
C GLU A 131 -8.32 -29.57 -4.58
N GLN A 132 -9.62 -29.73 -4.33
CA GLN A 132 -10.41 -30.79 -4.97
C GLN A 132 -10.41 -30.62 -6.49
N ILE A 133 -10.62 -29.41 -7.01
CA ILE A 133 -10.59 -29.15 -8.45
C ILE A 133 -9.22 -29.51 -9.04
N ARG A 134 -8.12 -29.15 -8.39
CA ARG A 134 -6.76 -29.53 -8.86
C ARG A 134 -6.56 -31.05 -8.85
N ALA A 135 -7.02 -31.74 -7.82
CA ALA A 135 -6.91 -33.20 -7.72
C ALA A 135 -7.70 -33.90 -8.84
N ASP A 136 -8.89 -33.39 -9.16
CA ASP A 136 -9.73 -33.92 -10.23
C ASP A 136 -9.11 -33.67 -11.62
N TYR A 137 -8.56 -32.48 -11.86
CA TYR A 137 -7.82 -32.15 -13.09
C TYR A 137 -6.59 -33.04 -13.30
N ALA A 138 -5.81 -33.25 -12.23
CA ALA A 138 -4.65 -34.15 -12.26
C ALA A 138 -5.06 -35.59 -12.56
N ARG A 139 -6.12 -36.09 -11.90
CA ARG A 139 -6.67 -37.44 -12.13
C ARG A 139 -7.17 -37.64 -13.56
N ALA A 140 -7.77 -36.60 -14.14
CA ALA A 140 -8.28 -36.64 -15.51
C ALA A 140 -7.20 -36.45 -16.59
N GLY A 141 -5.94 -36.22 -16.23
CA GLY A 141 -4.86 -35.96 -17.18
C GLY A 141 -4.99 -34.63 -17.93
N LEU A 142 -5.76 -33.69 -17.39
CA LEU A 142 -6.06 -32.39 -18.02
C LEU A 142 -4.99 -31.32 -17.75
N GLY A 143 -4.00 -31.61 -16.90
CA GLY A 143 -2.94 -30.66 -16.53
C GLY A 143 -3.37 -29.65 -15.46
N GLU A 144 -2.86 -28.43 -15.55
CA GLU A 144 -3.18 -27.36 -14.59
C GLU A 144 -4.57 -26.76 -14.80
N VAL A 145 -5.19 -26.29 -13.72
CA VAL A 145 -6.48 -25.59 -13.78
C VAL A 145 -6.30 -24.30 -14.57
N PRO A 146 -7.07 -24.05 -15.64
CA PRO A 146 -6.92 -22.87 -16.46
C PRO A 146 -7.25 -21.60 -15.65
N MET A 147 -6.29 -20.69 -15.56
CA MET A 147 -6.43 -19.42 -14.86
C MET A 147 -6.43 -18.25 -15.85
N ARG A 148 -7.29 -17.26 -15.61
CA ARG A 148 -7.27 -16.00 -16.34
C ARG A 148 -6.26 -15.03 -15.70
N PRO A 149 -5.48 -14.26 -16.48
CA PRO A 149 -4.65 -13.21 -15.90
C PRO A 149 -5.50 -12.18 -15.16
N CYS A 150 -4.99 -11.71 -14.01
CA CYS A 150 -5.63 -10.66 -13.23
C CYS A 150 -5.48 -9.30 -13.93
N ALA A 151 -6.47 -8.42 -13.73
CA ALA A 151 -6.39 -7.04 -14.19
C ALA A 151 -5.24 -6.27 -13.49
N PRO A 152 -4.66 -5.25 -14.14
CA PRO A 152 -3.62 -4.44 -13.54
C PRO A 152 -4.14 -3.69 -12.30
N THR A 153 -3.31 -3.60 -11.26
CA THR A 153 -3.64 -2.87 -10.03
C THR A 153 -3.11 -1.45 -10.09
N LEU A 154 -3.92 -0.45 -9.73
CA LEU A 154 -3.49 0.95 -9.62
C LEU A 154 -2.49 1.11 -8.48
N ARG A 155 -1.31 1.66 -8.78
CA ARG A 155 -0.29 2.02 -7.81
C ARG A 155 0.11 3.48 -8.01
N VAL A 156 -0.10 4.29 -6.98
CA VAL A 156 0.29 5.70 -6.95
C VAL A 156 1.49 5.84 -6.02
N THR A 157 2.54 6.50 -6.48
CA THR A 157 3.76 6.77 -5.70
C THR A 157 4.27 8.16 -6.04
N LEU A 158 4.69 8.93 -5.03
CA LEU A 158 5.32 10.23 -5.24
C LEU A 158 6.65 10.05 -5.98
N ALA A 159 6.76 10.69 -7.15
CA ALA A 159 8.00 10.76 -7.89
C ALA A 159 8.88 11.90 -7.33
N PRO A 160 10.21 11.74 -7.28
CA PRO A 160 11.10 12.87 -7.02
C PRO A 160 10.95 13.91 -8.14
N ALA A 161 11.08 15.19 -7.80
CA ALA A 161 10.99 16.27 -8.78
C ALA A 161 12.14 16.16 -9.80
N VAL A 162 11.83 15.62 -10.97
CA VAL A 162 12.69 15.67 -12.15
C VAL A 162 12.12 16.78 -13.04
N ALA A 163 12.95 17.74 -13.44
CA ALA A 163 12.54 18.73 -14.42
C ALA A 163 12.10 17.98 -15.69
N LEU A 164 10.82 18.11 -16.05
CA LEU A 164 10.31 17.59 -17.31
C LEU A 164 11.08 18.29 -18.43
N ALA A 165 11.98 17.56 -19.10
CA ALA A 165 12.51 18.01 -20.38
C ALA A 165 11.32 18.12 -21.34
N PRO A 166 11.14 19.24 -22.05
CA PRO A 166 10.08 19.33 -23.04
C PRO A 166 10.28 18.23 -24.06
N ALA A 167 9.18 17.52 -24.37
CA ALA A 167 9.18 16.52 -25.44
C ALA A 167 9.68 17.20 -26.72
N VAL A 168 10.84 16.75 -27.21
CA VAL A 168 11.35 17.18 -28.51
C VAL A 168 10.40 16.60 -29.54
N ALA A 169 9.59 17.45 -30.17
CA ALA A 169 8.87 17.10 -31.37
C ALA A 169 9.90 16.82 -32.48
N ALA A 170 9.89 15.60 -33.00
CA ALA A 170 10.62 15.18 -34.20
C ALA A 170 9.60 14.65 -35.22
#